data_AF-A0A841AS46-F1
#
_entry.id   AF-A0A841AS46-F1
#
_cell.length_a   1.000
_cell.length_b   1.000
_cell.length_c   1.000
_cell.angle_alpha   90.00
_cell.angle_beta   90.00
_cell.angle_gamma   90.00
#
_symmetry.space_group_name_H-M   'P 1'
#
loop_
_entity.id
_entity.type
_entity.pdbx_description
1 polymer ?
#
loop_
_entity_poly.entity_id
_entity_poly.type
_entity_poly.pdbx_seq_one_letter_code
_entity_poly.pdbx_strand_id
1 'polypeptide(L)' 'MSEPSSFSIVAGDPTPAEVAAVTAVVTAALEEFAEAQERDTAPVTSAWQRSQRPVRTPIERGRGTWRGFSG' A
#
# COMPACT_ATOMS: atom_id res chain seq x y z
N MET A 1 4.78 12.38 -19.06
CA MET A 1 5.93 11.55 -19.43
C MET A 1 6.64 11.26 -18.11
N SER A 2 6.41 10.09 -17.50
CA SER A 2 7.02 9.76 -16.21
C SER A 2 8.54 9.83 -16.33
N GLU A 3 9.22 10.35 -15.31
CA GLU A 3 10.68 10.39 -15.30
C GLU A 3 11.24 8.96 -15.41
N PRO A 4 12.31 8.74 -16.20
CA PRO A 4 12.92 7.43 -16.29
C PRO A 4 13.46 7.05 -14.92
N SER A 5 12.96 5.94 -14.37
CA SER A 5 13.44 5.39 -13.10
C SER A 5 14.89 4.94 -13.26
N SER A 6 15.82 5.65 -12.61
CA SER A 6 17.26 5.35 -12.66
C SER A 6 17.70 4.58 -11.42
N PHE A 7 18.49 3.51 -11.63
CA PHE A 7 19.15 2.75 -10.56
C PHE A 7 20.63 2.58 -10.87
N SER A 8 21.45 2.31 -9.85
CA SER A 8 22.90 2.12 -9.98
C SER A 8 23.34 0.78 -9.40
N ILE A 9 24.40 0.23 -9.98
CA ILE A 9 25.01 -1.02 -9.53
C ILE A 9 26.15 -0.65 -8.59
N VAL A 10 26.05 -1.09 -7.33
CA VAL A 10 27.00 -0.69 -6.27
C VAL A 10 28.15 -1.68 -6.09
N ALA A 11 28.04 -2.89 -6.64
CA ALA A 11 29.06 -3.94 -6.54
C ALA A 11 28.94 -4.95 -7.69
N GLY A 12 30.06 -5.61 -8.02
CA GLY A 12 30.16 -6.59 -9.10
C GLY A 12 30.53 -5.98 -10.45
N ASP A 13 30.70 -6.83 -11.46
CA ASP A 13 30.94 -6.46 -12.86
C ASP A 13 29.97 -7.24 -13.77
N PRO A 14 28.68 -6.90 -13.75
CA PRO A 14 27.68 -7.63 -14.52
C PRO A 14 27.88 -7.39 -16.01
N THR A 15 27.64 -8.44 -16.79
CA THR A 15 27.68 -8.35 -18.23
C THR A 15 26.57 -7.42 -18.75
N PRO A 16 26.74 -6.83 -19.96
CA PRO A 16 25.70 -5.99 -20.56
C PRO A 16 24.34 -6.70 -20.69
N ALA A 17 24.36 -8.02 -20.90
CA ALA A 17 23.15 -8.84 -21.00
C ALA A 17 22.40 -8.93 -19.65
N GLU A 18 23.13 -9.10 -18.54
CA GLU A 18 22.53 -9.13 -17.20
C GLU A 18 21.96 -7.77 -16.80
N VAL A 19 22.66 -6.67 -17.13
CA VAL A 19 22.14 -5.32 -16.91
C VAL A 19 20.83 -5.10 -17.69
N ALA A 20 20.77 -5.55 -18.95
CA ALA A 20 19.55 -5.47 -19.75
C ALA A 20 18.42 -6.32 -19.15
N ALA A 21 18.71 -7.53 -18.69
CA ALA A 21 17.73 -8.42 -18.07
C ALA A 21 17.15 -7.81 -16.78
N VAL A 22 17.99 -7.30 -15.88
CA VAL A 22 17.54 -6.65 -14.64
C VAL A 22 16.73 -5.40 -14.95
N THR A 23 17.17 -4.58 -15.91
CA THR A 23 16.42 -3.39 -16.32
C THR A 23 15.03 -3.76 -16.82
N ALA A 24 14.90 -4.79 -17.66
CA ALA A 24 13.61 -5.25 -18.16
C ALA A 24 12.69 -5.73 -17.03
N VAL A 25 13.21 -6.50 -16.07
CA VAL A 25 12.44 -7.00 -14.93
C VAL A 25 11.97 -5.87 -14.01
N VAL A 26 12.86 -4.94 -13.66
CA VAL A 26 12.52 -3.81 -12.79
C VAL A 26 11.49 -2.90 -13.46
N THR A 27 11.66 -2.59 -14.75
CA THR A 27 10.68 -1.78 -15.49
C THR A 27 9.32 -2.46 -15.55
N ALA A 28 9.26 -3.76 -15.87
CA ALA A 28 7.99 -4.51 -15.90
C ALA A 28 7.30 -4.54 -14.53
N ALA A 29 8.07 -4.72 -13.46
CA ALA A 29 7.51 -4.69 -12.10
C ALA A 29 6.97 -3.30 -11.75
N LEU A 30 7.68 -2.22 -12.09
CA LEU A 30 7.21 -0.85 -11.85
C LEU A 30 5.94 -0.52 -12.65
N GLU A 31 5.83 -0.98 -13.89
CA GLU A 31 4.62 -0.86 -14.71
C GLU A 31 3.43 -1.59 -14.05
N GLU A 32 3.62 -2.84 -13.60
CA GLU A 32 2.58 -3.59 -12.90
C GLU A 32 2.12 -2.87 -11.61
N PHE A 33 3.06 -2.32 -10.84
CA PHE A 33 2.72 -1.54 -9.64
C PHE A 33 1.94 -0.27 -9.98
N ALA A 34 2.32 0.44 -11.05
CA ALA A 34 1.58 1.63 -11.49
C ALA A 34 0.13 1.27 -11.88
N GLU A 35 -0.06 0.20 -12.66
CA GLU A 35 -1.39 -0.29 -13.04
C GLU A 35 -2.23 -0.76 -11.84
N ALA A 36 -1.60 -1.39 -10.85
CA ALA A 36 -2.28 -1.80 -9.62
C ALA A 36 -2.76 -0.59 -8.80
N GLN A 37 -1.94 0.45 -8.67
CA GLN A 37 -2.30 1.69 -7.98
C GLN A 37 -3.44 2.44 -8.69
N GLU A 38 -3.42 2.47 -10.02
CA GLU A 38 -4.54 3.04 -10.79
C GLU A 38 -5.86 2.29 -10.55
N ARG A 39 -5.81 0.95 -10.43
CA ARG A 39 -7.01 0.13 -10.13
C ARG A 39 -7.53 0.33 -8.71
N ASP A 40 -6.66 0.54 -7.73
CA ASP A 40 -7.02 0.73 -6.31
C ASP A 40 -7.44 2.17 -5.95
N THR A 41 -7.45 3.10 -6.92
CA THR A 41 -7.82 4.50 -6.69
C THR A 41 -9.33 4.69 -6.42
N ALA A 42 -10.18 3.71 -6.72
CA ALA A 42 -11.58 3.76 -6.34
C ALA A 42 -11.73 3.46 -4.84
N PRO A 43 -12.37 4.33 -4.03
CA PRO A 43 -12.59 4.04 -2.62
C PRO A 43 -13.46 2.78 -2.46
N VAL A 44 -12.82 1.66 -2.09
CA VAL A 44 -13.51 0.40 -1.84
C VAL A 44 -14.15 0.46 -0.47
N THR A 45 -15.49 0.40 -0.41
CA THR A 45 -16.18 0.23 0.87
C THR A 45 -15.84 -1.15 1.42
N SER A 46 -15.18 -1.22 2.59
CA SER A 46 -14.84 -2.50 3.21
C SER A 46 -16.10 -3.27 3.66
N ALA A 47 -15.98 -4.60 3.82
CA ALA A 47 -17.08 -5.42 4.35
C ALA A 47 -17.52 -4.97 5.75
N TRP A 48 -16.58 -4.50 6.55
CA TRP A 48 -16.86 -3.87 7.84
C TRP A 48 -17.65 -2.57 7.67
N GLN A 49 -17.25 -1.69 6.76
CA GLN A 49 -17.94 -0.42 6.52
C GLN A 49 -19.35 -0.62 5.97
N ARG A 50 -19.59 -1.66 5.16
CA ARG A 50 -20.94 -2.08 4.70
C ARG A 50 -21.82 -2.62 5.84
N SER A 51 -21.22 -3.33 6.80
CA SER A 51 -21.96 -4.00 7.88
C SER A 51 -22.05 -3.18 9.17
N GLN A 52 -21.28 -2.09 9.26
CA GLN A 52 -21.27 -1.20 10.42
C GLN A 52 -22.67 -0.65 10.66
N ARG A 53 -23.15 -0.80 11.89
CA ARG A 53 -24.39 -0.19 12.36
C ARG A 53 -24.07 1.18 12.97
N PRO A 54 -24.93 2.20 12.77
CA PRO A 54 -24.78 3.45 13.49
C PRO A 54 -24.89 3.18 14.99
N VAL A 55 -24.05 3.86 15.77
CA VAL A 55 -24.13 3.86 17.23
C VAL A 55 -25.48 4.48 17.60
N ARG A 56 -26.38 3.68 18.20
CA ARG A 56 -27.75 4.11 18.49
C ARG A 56 -27.86 5.04 19.71
N THR A 57 -26.86 5.00 20.59
CA THR A 57 -26.82 5.76 21.85
C THR A 57 -25.40 6.27 22.09
N PRO A 58 -25.21 7.53 22.51
CA PRO A 58 -23.89 8.04 22.86
C PRO A 58 -23.16 7.11 23.83
N ILE A 59 -21.89 6.82 23.55
CA ILE A 59 -21.05 6.03 24.45
C ILE A 59 -20.50 6.97 25.52
N GLU A 60 -21.02 6.84 26.74
CA GLU A 60 -20.54 7.59 27.90
C GLU A 60 -19.14 7.10 28.31
N ARG A 61 -18.18 8.02 28.36
CA ARG A 61 -16.82 7.76 28.85
C ARG A 61 -16.75 8.18 30.31
N GLY A 62 -16.33 7.29 31.23
CA GLY A 62 -16.21 7.65 32.64
C GLY A 62 -15.91 6.46 33.55
N ARG A 63 -15.63 6.73 34.84
CA ARG A 63 -15.47 5.67 35.84
C ARG A 63 -16.77 4.86 35.94
N GLY A 64 -16.71 3.58 35.63
CA GLY A 64 -17.87 2.67 35.65
C GLY A 64 -18.52 2.42 34.28
N THR A 65 -18.12 3.14 33.21
CA THR A 65 -18.65 2.95 31.85
C THR A 65 -17.51 2.76 30.84
N TRP A 66 -17.75 1.95 29.80
CA TRP A 66 -16.78 1.43 28.80
C TRP A 66 -15.37 1.23 29.37
N ARG A 67 -15.06 0.00 29.79
CA ARG A 67 -13.82 -0.42 30.47
C ARG A 67 -12.60 0.47 30.13
N GLY A 68 -12.43 1.52 30.93
CA GLY A 68 -11.16 2.22 31.03
C GLY A 68 -10.19 1.23 31.64
N PHE A 69 -9.19 0.80 30.86
CA PHE A 69 -8.11 0.01 31.38
C PHE A 69 -7.41 0.84 32.47
N SER A 70 -7.37 0.31 33.68
CA SER A 70 -6.54 0.83 34.77
C SER A 70 -5.55 -0.26 35.11
N GLY A 71 -4.38 -0.14 34.51
CA GLY A 71 -3.20 -0.99 34.66
C GLY A 71 -2.00 -0.21 34.16
#